data_AF-A0A7X6UR44-F1
#
_entry.id   AF-A0A7X6UR44-F1
#
_cell.length_a   1.000
_cell.length_b   1.000
_cell.length_c   1.000
_cell.angle_alpha   90.00
_cell.angle_beta   90.00
_cell.angle_gamma   90.00
#
_symmetry.space_group_name_H-M   'P 1'
#
loop_
_entity.id
_entity.type
_entity.pdbx_description
1 polymer ?
#
loop_
_entity_poly.entity_id
_entity_poly.type
_entity_poly.pdbx_seq_one_letter_code
_entity_poly.pdbx_strand_id
1 'polypeptide(L)'
;NSTLGAAVRFFIKQRNAQLALPEVVRLEVERNFRKNLKECVGKVRKNHRQLLAVFGKLKEVVLPNDAAIESKIAEIFSGVGGELLQVDFSFESARSSFLKTVEGLPPSSDQNQQFKDGVLWSDCIRLLEQDDVFFVTSDSAFFHKRNYEEGLAKNLLAETIGKAHQLKTFRSLGDLLTGIKTEVVIDEALLVESFMNQHGQLVDDMLGRNSFSLEKAPDLKKTLYATELPTVLYIEFAIDFPCSDLSDQGRTEAVFHLNGTGSYDVESGKYDESRFTGQELDFLLADGTTSQSANIIIGAASIVIGHRDVIHSVRYQLTEENR
;
A
#
# COMPACT_ATOMS: atom_id res chain seq x y z
N ASN A 1 3.46 -7.45 -5.52
CA ASN A 1 3.05 -6.42 -4.54
C ASN A 1 2.82 -5.11 -5.27
N SER A 2 1.66 -4.49 -5.12
CA SER A 2 1.33 -3.18 -5.69
C SER A 2 1.13 -2.17 -4.56
N THR A 3 1.32 -0.89 -4.86
CA THR A 3 1.22 0.22 -3.89
C THR A 3 -0.18 0.28 -3.28
N LEU A 4 -1.20 0.20 -4.13
CA LEU A 4 -2.59 0.06 -3.72
C LEU A 4 -2.86 -1.21 -2.88
N GLY A 5 -2.24 -2.34 -3.23
CA GLY A 5 -2.40 -3.58 -2.47
C GLY A 5 -1.85 -3.47 -1.04
N ALA A 6 -0.71 -2.79 -0.86
CA ALA A 6 -0.17 -2.48 0.47
C ALA A 6 -1.13 -1.62 1.30
N ALA A 7 -1.67 -0.55 0.72
CA ALA A 7 -2.62 0.33 1.38
C ALA A 7 -3.93 -0.39 1.78
N VAL A 8 -4.45 -1.27 0.91
CA VAL A 8 -5.65 -2.06 1.20
C VAL A 8 -5.41 -3.05 2.33
N ARG A 9 -4.23 -3.69 2.40
CA ARG A 9 -3.91 -4.60 3.51
C ARG A 9 -3.83 -3.87 4.84
N PHE A 10 -3.17 -2.71 4.85
CA PHE A 10 -3.13 -1.84 6.01
C PHE A 10 -4.56 -1.51 6.47
N PHE A 11 -5.42 -1.09 5.54
CA PHE A 11 -6.82 -0.80 5.81
C PHE A 11 -7.59 -1.99 6.40
N ILE A 12 -7.49 -3.18 5.78
CA ILE A 12 -8.14 -4.40 6.26
C ILE A 12 -7.77 -4.65 7.73
N LYS A 13 -6.50 -4.48 8.07
CA LYS A 13 -6.01 -4.68 9.43
C LYS A 13 -6.53 -3.62 10.41
N GLN A 14 -6.52 -2.33 10.04
CA GLN A 14 -6.99 -1.26 10.93
C GLN A 14 -8.48 -1.35 11.25
N ARG A 15 -9.31 -1.84 10.31
CA ARG A 15 -10.75 -2.01 10.51
C ARG A 15 -11.14 -3.37 11.08
N ASN A 16 -10.18 -4.25 11.38
CA ASN A 16 -10.44 -5.67 11.66
C ASN A 16 -11.36 -6.31 10.60
N ALA A 17 -11.23 -5.89 9.35
CA ALA A 17 -11.98 -6.44 8.23
C ALA A 17 -11.33 -7.75 7.76
N GLN A 18 -12.09 -8.53 7.00
CA GLN A 18 -11.62 -9.78 6.42
C GLN A 18 -11.67 -9.73 4.90
N LEU A 19 -10.64 -10.26 4.24
CA LEU A 19 -10.66 -10.45 2.79
C LEU A 19 -11.37 -11.76 2.47
N ALA A 20 -12.59 -11.68 1.97
CA ALA A 20 -13.29 -12.84 1.44
C ALA A 20 -12.62 -13.33 0.15
N LEU A 21 -12.25 -14.61 0.12
CA LEU A 21 -11.71 -15.29 -1.04
C LEU A 21 -12.64 -16.44 -1.46
N PRO A 22 -13.57 -16.18 -2.40
CA PRO A 22 -14.37 -17.22 -3.02
C PRO A 22 -13.49 -18.21 -3.78
N GLU A 23 -13.84 -19.50 -3.69
CA GLU A 23 -13.09 -20.58 -4.34
C GLU A 23 -12.96 -20.36 -5.87
N VAL A 24 -14.01 -19.86 -6.52
CA VAL A 24 -14.00 -19.57 -7.96
C VAL A 24 -12.92 -18.55 -8.32
N VAL A 25 -12.76 -17.51 -7.50
CA VAL A 25 -11.72 -16.48 -7.67
C VAL A 25 -10.34 -17.07 -7.42
N ARG A 26 -10.19 -17.86 -6.34
CA ARG A 26 -8.93 -18.55 -6.01
C ARG A 26 -8.43 -19.38 -7.18
N LEU A 27 -9.27 -20.27 -7.71
CA LEU A 27 -8.94 -21.16 -8.83
C LEU A 27 -8.59 -20.38 -10.11
N GLU A 28 -9.31 -19.29 -10.38
CA GLU A 28 -9.03 -18.43 -11.53
C GLU A 28 -7.68 -17.72 -11.41
N VAL A 29 -7.40 -17.14 -10.25
CA VAL A 29 -6.12 -16.46 -9.98
C VAL A 29 -4.96 -17.45 -10.08
N GLU A 30 -5.05 -18.62 -9.45
CA GLU A 30 -4.01 -19.65 -9.52
C GLU A 30 -3.76 -20.09 -10.96
N ARG A 31 -4.82 -20.32 -11.74
CA ARG A 31 -4.71 -20.70 -13.15
C ARG A 31 -4.04 -19.62 -13.99
N ASN A 32 -4.47 -18.37 -13.84
CA ASN A 32 -3.94 -17.25 -14.60
C ASN A 32 -2.48 -16.95 -14.23
N PHE A 33 -2.16 -17.00 -12.94
CA PHE A 33 -0.80 -16.78 -12.46
C PHE A 33 0.16 -17.88 -12.94
N ARG A 34 -0.26 -19.15 -12.87
CA ARG A 34 0.48 -20.29 -13.42
C ARG A 34 0.77 -20.11 -14.92
N LYS A 35 -0.24 -19.73 -15.70
CA LYS A 35 -0.11 -19.47 -17.13
C LYS A 35 0.91 -18.37 -17.39
N ASN A 36 0.77 -17.24 -16.70
CA ASN A 36 1.66 -16.08 -16.87
C ASN A 36 3.12 -16.40 -16.52
N LEU A 37 3.37 -17.11 -15.41
CA LEU A 37 4.72 -17.52 -15.02
C LEU A 37 5.36 -18.44 -16.05
N LYS A 38 4.62 -19.45 -16.54
CA LYS A 38 5.12 -20.37 -17.58
C LYS A 38 5.40 -19.63 -18.89
N GLU A 39 4.56 -18.68 -19.28
CA GLU A 39 4.81 -17.83 -20.44
C GLU A 39 6.05 -16.94 -20.28
N CYS A 40 6.26 -16.34 -19.10
CA CYS A 40 7.46 -15.56 -18.79
C CYS A 40 8.73 -16.41 -18.87
N VAL A 41 8.73 -17.59 -18.23
CA VAL A 41 9.86 -18.55 -18.30
C VAL A 41 10.12 -18.97 -19.75
N GLY A 42 9.07 -19.24 -20.51
CA GLY A 42 9.16 -19.56 -21.94
C GLY A 42 9.79 -18.45 -22.77
N LYS A 43 9.36 -17.20 -22.55
CA LYS A 43 9.92 -16.01 -23.23
C LYS A 43 11.39 -15.80 -22.90
N VAL A 44 11.79 -15.90 -21.63
CA VAL A 44 13.20 -15.75 -21.24
C VAL A 44 14.06 -16.84 -21.87
N ARG A 45 13.60 -18.10 -21.82
CA ARG A 45 14.31 -19.23 -22.44
C ARG A 45 14.45 -19.05 -23.96
N LYS A 46 13.39 -18.58 -24.63
CA LYS A 46 13.42 -18.30 -26.08
C LYS A 46 14.43 -17.21 -26.43
N ASN A 47 14.37 -16.08 -25.73
CA ASN A 47 15.25 -14.94 -25.97
C ASN A 47 16.72 -15.27 -25.65
N HIS A 48 16.97 -16.02 -24.57
CA HIS A 48 18.31 -16.48 -24.22
C HIS A 48 18.92 -17.39 -25.30
N ARG A 49 18.13 -18.32 -25.86
CA ARG A 49 18.58 -19.17 -26.98
C ARG A 49 18.89 -18.36 -28.24
N GLN A 50 18.08 -17.34 -28.55
CA GLN A 50 18.33 -16.45 -29.68
C GLN A 50 19.64 -15.68 -29.50
N LEU A 51 19.90 -15.15 -28.31
CA LEU A 51 21.17 -14.47 -28.01
C LEU A 51 22.35 -15.46 -28.07
N LEU A 52 22.18 -16.68 -27.55
CA LEU A 52 23.24 -17.69 -27.57
C LEU A 52 23.63 -18.07 -29.01
N ALA A 53 22.65 -18.14 -29.92
CA ALA A 53 22.91 -18.39 -31.34
C ALA A 53 23.72 -17.28 -32.01
N VAL A 54 23.55 -16.02 -31.60
CA VAL A 54 24.26 -14.86 -32.15
C VAL A 54 25.65 -14.71 -31.55
N PHE A 55 25.77 -14.83 -30.22
CA PHE A 55 27.01 -14.57 -29.49
C PHE A 55 27.90 -15.81 -29.32
N GLY A 56 27.40 -17.02 -29.63
CA GLY A 56 28.14 -18.29 -29.56
C GLY A 56 28.44 -18.78 -28.14
N LYS A 57 28.44 -17.89 -27.14
CA LYS A 57 28.66 -18.22 -25.73
C LYS A 57 27.93 -17.21 -24.83
N LEU A 58 27.11 -17.71 -23.91
CA LEU A 58 26.46 -16.93 -22.86
C LEU A 58 26.50 -17.69 -21.53
N LYS A 59 26.34 -16.96 -20.43
CA LYS A 59 26.10 -17.57 -19.12
C LYS A 59 24.74 -18.28 -19.14
N GLU A 60 24.67 -19.42 -18.46
CA GLU A 60 23.42 -20.15 -18.27
C GLU A 60 22.46 -19.32 -17.41
N VAL A 61 21.19 -19.27 -17.82
CA VAL A 61 20.13 -18.60 -17.06
C VAL A 61 19.42 -19.65 -16.23
N VAL A 62 19.52 -19.51 -14.91
CA VAL A 62 18.75 -20.32 -13.97
C VAL A 62 17.33 -19.80 -13.95
N LEU A 63 16.38 -20.61 -14.42
CA LEU A 63 14.95 -20.29 -14.40
C LEU A 63 14.23 -21.21 -13.42
N PRO A 64 13.15 -20.73 -12.76
CA PRO A 64 12.35 -21.57 -11.88
C PRO A 64 11.78 -22.76 -12.66
N ASN A 65 11.81 -23.93 -12.03
CA ASN A 65 11.19 -25.14 -12.55
C ASN A 65 9.69 -25.18 -12.20
N ASP A 66 8.95 -26.15 -12.73
CA ASP A 66 7.50 -26.27 -12.48
C ASP A 66 7.19 -26.44 -10.98
N ALA A 67 8.02 -27.16 -10.22
CA ALA A 67 7.84 -27.31 -8.78
C ALA A 67 7.97 -25.98 -8.01
N ALA A 68 8.95 -25.14 -8.37
CA ALA A 68 9.14 -23.81 -7.80
C ALA A 68 7.98 -22.88 -8.17
N ILE A 69 7.43 -23.01 -9.38
CA ILE A 69 6.25 -22.27 -9.82
C ILE A 69 5.03 -22.66 -8.97
N GLU A 70 4.76 -23.96 -8.78
CA GLU A 70 3.63 -24.43 -7.95
C GLU A 70 3.78 -24.03 -6.49
N SER A 71 5.00 -24.14 -5.92
CA SER A 71 5.28 -23.62 -4.57
C SER A 71 4.95 -22.14 -4.47
N LYS A 72 5.33 -21.35 -5.48
CA LYS A 72 5.06 -19.92 -5.47
C LYS A 72 3.58 -19.58 -5.63
N ILE A 73 2.83 -20.41 -6.35
CA ILE A 73 1.38 -20.27 -6.49
C ILE A 73 0.68 -20.53 -5.15
N ALA A 74 1.09 -21.56 -4.42
CA ALA A 74 0.54 -21.87 -3.09
C ALA A 74 0.77 -20.72 -2.08
N GLU A 75 1.87 -19.98 -2.24
CA GLU A 75 2.21 -18.84 -1.36
C GLU A 75 1.46 -17.53 -1.68
N ILE A 76 0.71 -17.44 -2.78
CA ILE A 76 0.09 -16.16 -3.21
C ILE A 76 -0.83 -15.62 -2.13
N PHE A 77 -1.69 -16.47 -1.59
CA PHE A 77 -2.72 -16.07 -0.64
C PHE A 77 -2.20 -16.01 0.80
N SER A 78 -1.15 -16.77 1.14
CA SER A 78 -0.50 -16.66 2.44
C SER A 78 0.24 -15.32 2.60
N GLY A 79 0.68 -14.71 1.50
CA GLY A 79 1.38 -13.41 1.50
C GLY A 79 0.47 -12.18 1.62
N VAL A 80 -0.84 -12.35 1.81
CA VAL A 80 -1.80 -11.23 1.90
C VAL A 80 -1.74 -10.51 3.26
N GLY A 81 -1.17 -11.12 4.30
CA GLY A 81 -0.88 -10.42 5.57
C GLY A 81 -2.09 -9.91 6.36
N GLY A 82 -3.31 -10.31 5.98
CA GLY A 82 -4.57 -9.99 6.68
C GLY A 82 -5.42 -11.25 6.89
N GLU A 83 -6.52 -11.11 7.62
CA GLU A 83 -7.46 -12.22 7.84
C GLU A 83 -8.18 -12.57 6.52
N LEU A 84 -7.97 -13.81 6.07
CA LEU A 84 -8.55 -14.33 4.85
C LEU A 84 -9.74 -15.22 5.20
N LEU A 85 -10.94 -14.82 4.76
CA LEU A 85 -12.14 -15.64 4.89
C LEU A 85 -12.28 -16.49 3.61
N GLN A 86 -11.98 -17.78 3.71
CA GLN A 86 -12.21 -18.70 2.59
C GLN A 86 -13.70 -18.98 2.45
N VAL A 87 -14.22 -18.75 1.23
CA VAL A 87 -15.64 -18.97 0.92
C VAL A 87 -15.74 -20.16 -0.03
N ASP A 88 -16.15 -21.29 0.52
CA ASP A 88 -16.28 -22.55 -0.22
C ASP A 88 -17.35 -22.45 -1.31
N PHE A 89 -17.09 -23.12 -2.43
CA PHE A 89 -18.06 -23.24 -3.51
C PHE A 89 -19.30 -24.01 -3.04
N SER A 90 -20.42 -23.31 -2.98
CA SER A 90 -21.69 -23.92 -2.55
C SER A 90 -22.56 -24.29 -3.75
N PHE A 91 -23.30 -25.40 -3.61
CA PHE A 91 -24.30 -25.80 -4.61
C PHE A 91 -25.40 -24.74 -4.78
N GLU A 92 -25.73 -24.02 -3.72
CA GLU A 92 -26.73 -22.94 -3.75
C GLU A 92 -26.23 -21.75 -4.57
N SER A 93 -24.98 -21.33 -4.36
CA SER A 93 -24.32 -20.29 -5.16
C SER A 93 -24.26 -20.68 -6.64
N ALA A 94 -23.94 -21.95 -6.92
CA ALA A 94 -23.92 -22.51 -8.27
C ALA A 94 -25.32 -22.49 -8.92
N ARG A 95 -26.35 -22.94 -8.19
CA ARG A 95 -27.72 -22.98 -8.69
C ARG A 95 -28.28 -21.58 -8.94
N SER A 96 -28.06 -20.65 -8.01
CA SER A 96 -28.43 -19.24 -8.15
C SER A 96 -27.81 -18.62 -9.39
N SER A 97 -26.50 -18.85 -9.58
CA SER A 97 -25.81 -18.36 -10.77
C SER A 97 -26.31 -19.01 -12.06
N PHE A 98 -26.57 -20.31 -12.05
CA PHE A 98 -27.06 -21.03 -13.23
C PHE A 98 -28.41 -20.49 -13.68
N LEU A 99 -29.34 -20.25 -12.75
CA LEU A 99 -30.65 -19.67 -13.07
C LEU A 99 -30.51 -18.27 -13.70
N LYS A 100 -29.67 -17.40 -13.12
CA LYS A 100 -29.39 -16.08 -13.70
C LYS A 100 -28.80 -16.18 -15.12
N THR A 101 -27.93 -17.15 -15.37
CA THR A 101 -27.36 -17.38 -16.71
C THR A 101 -28.40 -17.87 -17.71
N VAL A 102 -29.30 -18.76 -17.30
CA VAL A 102 -30.40 -19.26 -18.15
C VAL A 102 -31.40 -18.15 -18.46
N GLU A 103 -31.71 -17.30 -17.49
CA GLU A 103 -32.68 -16.21 -17.61
C GLU A 103 -32.10 -14.93 -18.26
N GLY A 104 -30.80 -14.93 -18.59
CA GLY A 104 -30.14 -13.75 -19.18
C GLY A 104 -30.05 -12.55 -18.23
N LEU A 105 -30.11 -12.79 -16.92
CA LEU A 105 -30.11 -11.74 -15.90
C LEU A 105 -28.68 -11.34 -15.48
N PRO A 106 -28.44 -10.05 -15.20
CA PRO A 106 -27.15 -9.56 -14.70
C PRO A 106 -26.65 -10.38 -13.49
N PRO A 107 -25.34 -10.70 -13.43
CA PRO A 107 -24.26 -10.25 -14.31
C PRO A 107 -24.23 -10.93 -15.70
N SER A 108 -25.01 -11.99 -15.93
CA SER A 108 -25.12 -12.60 -17.27
C SER A 108 -25.98 -11.76 -18.23
N SER A 109 -25.84 -12.01 -19.52
CA SER A 109 -26.73 -11.50 -20.58
C SER A 109 -26.90 -12.54 -21.67
N ASP A 110 -27.90 -12.37 -22.53
CA ASP A 110 -28.20 -13.32 -23.64
C ASP A 110 -27.00 -13.61 -24.55
N GLN A 111 -26.05 -12.67 -24.65
CA GLN A 111 -24.84 -12.80 -25.48
C GLN A 111 -23.57 -13.14 -24.68
N ASN A 112 -23.61 -13.07 -23.35
CA ASN A 112 -22.44 -13.30 -22.51
C ASN A 112 -22.83 -13.99 -21.21
N GLN A 113 -22.51 -15.28 -21.12
CA GLN A 113 -22.80 -16.12 -19.96
C GLN A 113 -21.68 -15.97 -18.92
N GLN A 114 -21.99 -15.29 -17.82
CA GLN A 114 -21.05 -14.96 -16.75
C GLN A 114 -21.36 -15.76 -15.48
N PHE A 115 -21.19 -17.08 -15.55
CA PHE A 115 -21.45 -17.99 -14.42
C PHE A 115 -20.55 -17.68 -13.21
N LYS A 116 -19.26 -17.41 -13.43
CA LYS A 116 -18.33 -17.11 -12.33
C LYS A 116 -18.75 -15.86 -11.54
N ASP A 117 -19.18 -14.83 -12.27
CA ASP A 117 -19.61 -13.55 -11.71
C ASP A 117 -20.93 -13.70 -10.94
N GLY A 118 -21.83 -14.58 -11.41
CA GLY A 118 -23.06 -14.92 -10.71
C GLY A 118 -22.82 -15.70 -9.40
N VAL A 119 -21.85 -16.62 -9.39
CA VAL A 119 -21.44 -17.33 -8.17
C VAL A 119 -20.84 -16.35 -7.16
N LEU A 120 -19.95 -15.47 -7.63
CA LEU A 120 -19.34 -14.43 -6.80
C LEU A 120 -20.39 -13.52 -6.16
N TRP A 121 -21.39 -13.09 -6.94
CA TRP A 121 -22.50 -12.31 -6.40
C TRP A 121 -23.28 -13.08 -5.32
N SER A 122 -23.59 -14.34 -5.58
CA SER A 122 -24.33 -15.17 -4.61
C SER A 122 -23.55 -15.34 -3.31
N ASP A 123 -22.23 -15.43 -3.37
CA ASP A 123 -21.38 -15.47 -2.20
C ASP A 123 -21.39 -14.13 -1.43
N CYS A 124 -21.39 -12.98 -2.12
CA CYS A 124 -21.58 -11.68 -1.47
C CYS A 124 -22.91 -11.59 -0.70
N ILE A 125 -24.00 -12.08 -1.30
CA ILE A 125 -25.32 -12.10 -0.64
C ILE A 125 -25.33 -12.97 0.62
N ARG A 126 -24.62 -14.10 0.60
CA ARG A 126 -24.46 -14.96 1.77
C ARG A 126 -23.64 -14.28 2.86
N LEU A 127 -22.58 -13.56 2.50
CA LEU A 127 -21.74 -12.82 3.46
C LEU A 127 -22.50 -11.68 4.14
N LEU A 128 -23.47 -11.06 3.47
CA LEU A 128 -24.34 -10.03 4.07
C LEU A 128 -25.22 -10.55 5.23
N GLU A 129 -25.32 -11.86 5.42
CA GLU A 129 -26.01 -12.43 6.59
C GLU A 129 -25.12 -12.39 7.84
N GLN A 130 -23.81 -12.21 7.66
CA GLN A 130 -22.81 -12.25 8.74
C GLN A 130 -22.27 -10.86 9.07
N ASP A 131 -21.95 -10.04 8.06
CA ASP A 131 -21.35 -8.70 8.25
C ASP A 131 -21.58 -7.79 7.02
N ASP A 132 -21.21 -6.51 7.14
CA ASP A 132 -21.18 -5.55 6.04
C ASP A 132 -20.19 -5.99 4.95
N VAL A 133 -20.61 -5.93 3.69
CA VAL A 133 -19.79 -6.39 2.56
C VAL A 133 -19.38 -5.22 1.67
N PHE A 134 -18.07 -5.07 1.48
CA PHE A 134 -17.48 -4.14 0.53
C PHE A 134 -17.15 -4.89 -0.78
N PHE A 135 -17.98 -4.72 -1.80
CA PHE A 135 -17.79 -5.36 -3.10
C PHE A 135 -17.03 -4.43 -4.06
N VAL A 136 -15.77 -4.79 -4.36
CA VAL A 136 -14.92 -4.00 -5.27
C VAL A 136 -14.85 -4.69 -6.63
N THR A 137 -15.38 -4.04 -7.68
CA THR A 137 -15.31 -4.57 -9.05
C THR A 137 -15.25 -3.45 -10.09
N SER A 138 -14.41 -3.64 -11.10
CA SER A 138 -14.39 -2.78 -12.29
C SER A 138 -15.36 -3.24 -13.37
N ASP A 139 -16.03 -4.39 -13.20
CA ASP A 139 -16.94 -4.96 -14.19
C ASP A 139 -18.28 -4.25 -14.16
N SER A 140 -18.66 -3.68 -15.31
CA SER A 140 -19.93 -2.98 -15.48
C SER A 140 -21.13 -3.93 -15.53
N ALA A 141 -20.94 -5.24 -15.70
CA ALA A 141 -22.01 -6.24 -15.77
C ALA A 141 -22.93 -6.28 -14.53
N PHE A 142 -22.44 -5.87 -13.36
CA PHE A 142 -23.21 -5.82 -12.12
C PHE A 142 -24.09 -4.57 -11.98
N PHE A 143 -23.93 -3.58 -12.85
CA PHE A 143 -24.56 -2.26 -12.68
C PHE A 143 -25.71 -2.03 -13.65
N HIS A 144 -26.66 -1.17 -13.26
CA HIS A 144 -27.81 -0.83 -14.09
C HIS A 144 -27.35 -0.18 -15.39
N LYS A 145 -27.86 -0.68 -16.53
CA LYS A 145 -27.42 -0.27 -17.88
C LYS A 145 -25.90 -0.33 -18.10
N ARG A 146 -25.18 -1.14 -17.32
CA ARG A 146 -23.71 -1.20 -17.32
C ARG A 146 -23.04 0.14 -16.99
N ASN A 147 -23.68 0.97 -16.18
CA ASN A 147 -23.12 2.22 -15.68
C ASN A 147 -23.04 2.20 -14.15
N TYR A 148 -21.83 2.41 -13.63
CA TYR A 148 -21.55 2.44 -12.19
C TYR A 148 -22.39 3.50 -11.45
N GLU A 149 -22.56 4.69 -12.04
CA GLU A 149 -23.27 5.80 -11.40
C GLU A 149 -24.77 5.54 -11.20
N GLU A 150 -25.33 4.61 -11.98
CA GLU A 150 -26.74 4.20 -11.88
C GLU A 150 -26.96 3.14 -10.78
N GLY A 151 -25.89 2.70 -10.10
CA GLY A 151 -25.95 1.70 -9.05
C GLY A 151 -26.15 0.27 -9.58
N LEU A 152 -26.42 -0.66 -8.66
CA LEU A 152 -26.59 -2.08 -8.98
C LEU A 152 -27.76 -2.32 -9.94
N ALA A 153 -27.64 -3.38 -10.75
CA ALA A 153 -28.76 -3.84 -11.57
C ALA A 153 -29.99 -4.16 -10.71
N LYS A 154 -31.19 -3.90 -11.23
CA LYS A 154 -32.45 -3.96 -10.45
C LYS A 154 -32.69 -5.32 -9.78
N ASN A 155 -32.33 -6.42 -10.45
CA ASN A 155 -32.43 -7.77 -9.90
C ASN A 155 -31.46 -7.97 -8.72
N LEU A 156 -30.21 -7.52 -8.87
CA LEU A 156 -29.19 -7.60 -7.83
C LEU A 156 -29.55 -6.72 -6.62
N LEU A 157 -30.03 -5.50 -6.87
CA LEU A 157 -30.52 -4.62 -5.82
C LEU A 157 -31.68 -5.27 -5.05
N ALA A 158 -32.62 -5.92 -5.73
CA ALA A 158 -33.73 -6.62 -5.08
C ALA A 158 -33.25 -7.75 -4.16
N GLU A 159 -32.18 -8.47 -4.53
CA GLU A 159 -31.58 -9.52 -3.69
C GLU A 159 -30.89 -8.98 -2.43
N THR A 160 -30.50 -7.70 -2.42
CA THR A 160 -29.92 -7.04 -1.23
C THR A 160 -30.96 -6.48 -0.27
N ILE A 161 -32.21 -6.24 -0.74
CA ILE A 161 -33.27 -5.66 0.10
C ILE A 161 -33.69 -6.66 1.18
N GLY A 162 -33.73 -6.21 2.44
CA GLY A 162 -34.15 -7.03 3.57
C GLY A 162 -33.05 -7.88 4.20
N LYS A 163 -31.78 -7.70 3.79
CA LYS A 163 -30.62 -8.29 4.46
C LYS A 163 -30.24 -7.50 5.73
N ALA A 164 -29.59 -8.20 6.66
CA ALA A 164 -29.24 -7.65 7.98
C ALA A 164 -28.13 -6.59 7.89
N HIS A 165 -27.22 -6.74 6.94
CA HIS A 165 -26.06 -5.86 6.75
C HIS A 165 -26.09 -5.14 5.41
N GLN A 166 -25.22 -4.13 5.26
CA GLN A 166 -25.17 -3.26 4.09
C GLN A 166 -24.14 -3.74 3.07
N LEU A 167 -24.53 -3.72 1.80
CA LEU A 167 -23.62 -3.90 0.68
C LEU A 167 -23.17 -2.54 0.16
N LYS A 168 -21.85 -2.30 0.12
CA LYS A 168 -21.25 -1.13 -0.51
C LYS A 168 -20.41 -1.55 -1.71
N THR A 169 -20.64 -0.93 -2.85
CA THR A 169 -19.90 -1.24 -4.09
C THR A 169 -18.86 -0.17 -4.39
N PHE A 170 -17.69 -0.58 -4.88
CA PHE A 170 -16.60 0.31 -5.30
C PHE A 170 -16.09 -0.11 -6.68
N ARG A 171 -15.73 0.87 -7.52
CA ARG A 171 -15.20 0.60 -8.87
C ARG A 171 -13.74 0.16 -8.85
N SER A 172 -12.99 0.60 -7.84
CA SER A 172 -11.57 0.30 -7.69
C SER A 172 -11.14 0.26 -6.23
N LEU A 173 -9.94 -0.29 -6.00
CA LEU A 173 -9.30 -0.24 -4.69
C LEU A 173 -8.95 1.20 -4.27
N GLY A 174 -8.73 2.11 -5.21
CA GLY A 174 -8.53 3.53 -4.90
C GLY A 174 -9.80 4.14 -4.31
N ASP A 175 -10.96 3.88 -4.92
CA ASP A 175 -12.25 4.38 -4.43
C ASP A 175 -12.60 3.79 -3.05
N LEU A 176 -12.23 2.53 -2.82
CA LEU A 176 -12.37 1.89 -1.50
C LEU A 176 -11.58 2.67 -0.44
N LEU A 177 -10.32 3.00 -0.72
CA LEU A 177 -9.47 3.72 0.22
C LEU A 177 -10.00 5.13 0.52
N THR A 178 -10.44 5.85 -0.52
CA THR A 178 -11.05 7.18 -0.35
C THR A 178 -12.39 7.12 0.39
N GLY A 179 -13.18 6.07 0.13
CA GLY A 179 -14.52 5.91 0.70
C GLY A 179 -14.53 5.49 2.18
N ILE A 180 -13.47 4.82 2.66
CA ILE A 180 -13.40 4.29 4.03
C ILE A 180 -12.31 4.96 4.87
N LYS A 181 -12.10 6.26 4.64
CA LYS A 181 -11.21 7.17 5.41
C LYS A 181 -10.82 6.59 6.77
N THR A 182 -9.56 6.21 6.91
CA THR A 182 -9.03 5.64 8.14
C THR A 182 -8.05 6.66 8.69
N GLU A 183 -8.52 7.47 9.65
CA GLU A 183 -7.68 8.43 10.33
C GLU A 183 -6.64 7.67 11.16
N VAL A 184 -5.38 7.69 10.72
CA VAL A 184 -4.28 7.15 11.51
C VAL A 184 -3.71 8.28 12.34
N VAL A 185 -4.19 8.38 13.58
CA VAL A 185 -3.67 9.34 14.55
C VAL A 185 -2.32 8.86 15.03
N ILE A 186 -1.28 9.58 14.63
CA ILE A 186 0.11 9.35 15.08
C ILE A 186 0.48 10.45 16.08
N ASP A 187 0.98 10.07 17.24
CA ASP A 187 1.44 10.98 18.29
C ASP A 187 2.73 11.72 17.86
N GLU A 188 2.58 12.99 17.57
CA GLU A 188 3.64 13.87 17.07
C GLU A 188 4.71 14.15 18.13
N ALA A 189 4.31 14.19 19.41
CA ALA A 189 5.24 14.43 20.51
C ALA A 189 6.19 13.25 20.66
N LEU A 190 5.66 12.02 20.54
CA LEU A 190 6.45 10.79 20.57
C LEU A 190 7.43 10.67 19.40
N LEU A 191 7.06 11.15 18.19
CA LEU A 191 7.98 11.20 17.05
C LEU A 191 9.17 12.13 17.34
N VAL A 192 8.89 13.34 17.83
CA VAL A 192 9.92 14.33 18.14
C VAL A 192 10.81 13.84 19.29
N GLU A 193 10.22 13.25 20.33
CA GLU A 193 10.97 12.69 21.47
C GLU A 193 11.88 11.53 21.03
N SER A 194 11.34 10.57 20.27
CA SER A 194 12.11 9.45 19.73
C SER A 194 13.27 9.94 18.85
N PHE A 195 13.02 10.99 18.07
CA PHE A 195 14.05 11.62 17.24
C PHE A 195 15.16 12.27 18.09
N MET A 196 14.79 13.12 19.05
CA MET A 196 15.75 13.80 19.93
C MET A 196 16.55 12.81 20.77
N ASN A 197 15.96 11.69 21.19
CA ASN A 197 16.68 10.64 21.91
C ASN A 197 17.75 9.95 21.06
N GLN A 198 17.54 9.80 19.74
CA GLN A 198 18.51 9.16 18.85
C GLN A 198 19.55 10.12 18.27
N HIS A 199 19.17 11.39 18.06
CA HIS A 199 19.98 12.35 17.29
C HIS A 199 20.19 13.70 17.98
N GLY A 200 19.71 13.89 19.21
CA GLY A 200 19.79 15.16 19.93
C GLY A 200 21.21 15.70 20.06
N GLN A 201 22.19 14.83 20.28
CA GLN A 201 23.59 15.24 20.39
C GLN A 201 24.15 15.86 19.10
N LEU A 202 23.71 15.41 17.92
CA LEU A 202 24.09 16.02 16.65
C LEU A 202 23.43 17.39 16.42
N VAL A 203 22.19 17.53 16.89
CA VAL A 203 21.45 18.81 16.85
C VAL A 203 22.13 19.82 17.78
N ASP A 204 22.44 19.42 19.01
CA ASP A 204 23.13 20.26 20.00
C ASP A 204 24.53 20.68 19.52
N ASP A 205 25.28 19.77 18.90
CA ASP A 205 26.59 20.08 18.33
C ASP A 205 26.50 21.12 17.20
N MET A 206 25.45 21.07 16.37
CA MET A 206 25.27 22.02 15.26
C MET A 206 24.79 23.39 15.75
N LEU A 207 23.83 23.41 16.69
CA LEU A 207 23.33 24.64 17.30
C LEU A 207 24.41 25.31 18.16
N GLY A 208 25.18 24.54 18.92
CA GLY A 208 26.29 25.01 19.74
C GLY A 208 27.42 25.64 18.91
N ARG A 209 27.77 25.06 17.76
CA ARG A 209 28.76 25.66 16.83
C ARG A 209 28.31 27.00 16.26
N ASN A 210 27.00 27.18 16.08
CA ASN A 210 26.44 28.39 15.49
C ASN A 210 25.91 29.39 16.55
N SER A 211 26.04 29.08 17.84
CA SER A 211 25.55 29.89 18.97
C SER A 211 24.03 30.10 18.98
N PHE A 212 23.26 29.04 18.70
CA PHE A 212 21.79 29.05 18.77
C PHE A 212 21.27 28.07 19.83
N SER A 213 20.05 28.29 20.34
CA SER A 213 19.34 27.35 21.19
C SER A 213 17.86 27.21 20.82
N LEU A 214 17.27 26.04 21.08
CA LEU A 214 15.86 25.76 20.78
C LEU A 214 14.94 26.54 21.72
N GLU A 215 13.99 27.29 21.18
CA GLU A 215 13.19 28.25 21.98
C GLU A 215 11.70 27.89 22.09
N LYS A 216 11.14 27.21 21.08
CA LYS A 216 9.70 26.89 21.00
C LYS A 216 9.45 25.44 20.59
N ALA A 217 8.20 25.00 20.77
CA ALA A 217 7.73 23.73 20.24
C ALA A 217 7.93 23.69 18.71
N PRO A 218 8.43 22.57 18.16
CA PRO A 218 8.68 22.44 16.73
C PRO A 218 7.39 22.43 15.93
N ASP A 219 7.44 22.93 14.70
CA ASP A 219 6.40 22.68 13.69
C ASP A 219 6.73 21.38 12.94
N LEU A 220 5.79 20.44 12.88
CA LEU A 220 5.98 19.12 12.28
C LEU A 220 5.09 18.96 11.05
N LYS A 221 5.72 18.76 9.90
CA LYS A 221 5.05 18.33 8.67
C LYS A 221 5.38 16.85 8.44
N LYS A 222 4.35 16.02 8.26
CA LYS A 222 4.52 14.56 8.06
C LYS A 222 3.71 14.05 6.88
N THR A 223 4.31 13.16 6.10
CA THR A 223 3.63 12.39 5.05
C THR A 223 3.73 10.92 5.40
N LEU A 224 2.60 10.22 5.42
CA LEU A 224 2.53 8.80 5.77
C LEU A 224 2.43 7.97 4.51
N TYR A 225 3.03 6.79 4.53
CA TYR A 225 3.03 5.86 3.43
C TYR A 225 2.72 4.45 3.92
N ALA A 226 1.79 3.75 3.28
CA ALA A 226 1.55 2.34 3.55
C ALA A 226 2.68 1.49 2.95
N THR A 227 3.17 0.51 3.74
CA THR A 227 4.24 -0.41 3.32
C THR A 227 3.70 -1.80 3.00
N GLU A 228 4.57 -2.70 2.57
CA GLU A 228 4.19 -4.08 2.32
C GLU A 228 3.70 -4.81 3.58
N LEU A 229 4.19 -4.39 4.75
CA LEU A 229 3.77 -4.87 6.06
C LEU A 229 2.51 -4.11 6.51
N PRO A 230 1.40 -4.79 6.79
CA PRO A 230 0.12 -4.15 7.14
C PRO A 230 0.12 -3.41 8.48
N THR A 231 1.16 -3.57 9.29
CA THR A 231 1.33 -2.91 10.60
C THR A 231 2.28 -1.73 10.55
N VAL A 232 3.10 -1.62 9.49
CA VAL A 232 4.18 -0.64 9.44
C VAL A 232 3.83 0.43 8.42
N LEU A 233 3.80 1.68 8.90
CA LEU A 233 3.78 2.87 8.08
C LEU A 233 5.20 3.38 7.88
N TYR A 234 5.48 3.86 6.68
CA TYR A 234 6.67 4.65 6.42
C TYR A 234 6.31 6.13 6.53
N ILE A 235 7.15 6.90 7.19
CA ILE A 235 6.90 8.30 7.50
C ILE A 235 8.01 9.12 6.89
N GLU A 236 7.65 10.13 6.12
CA GLU A 236 8.55 11.23 5.78
C GLU A 236 8.15 12.42 6.63
N PHE A 237 9.12 13.02 7.31
CA PHE A 237 8.86 14.14 8.20
C PHE A 237 9.83 15.27 7.96
N ALA A 238 9.32 16.49 8.11
CA ALA A 238 10.05 17.73 8.16
C ALA A 238 9.72 18.40 9.50
N ILE A 239 10.73 18.67 10.32
CA ILE A 239 10.59 19.32 11.61
C ILE A 239 11.29 20.67 11.54
N ASP A 240 10.54 21.73 11.79
CA ASP A 240 11.04 23.10 11.81
C ASP A 240 11.14 23.54 13.28
N PHE A 241 12.37 23.72 13.77
CA PHE A 241 12.66 24.14 15.14
C PHE A 241 13.00 25.64 15.21
N PRO A 242 12.16 26.46 15.87
CA PRO A 242 12.49 27.87 16.09
C PRO A 242 13.66 28.00 17.07
N CYS A 243 14.68 28.76 16.67
CA CYS A 243 15.92 28.96 17.42
C CYS A 243 16.08 30.41 17.90
N SER A 244 16.70 30.57 19.07
CA SER A 244 17.12 31.84 19.65
C SER A 244 18.63 32.02 19.53
N ASP A 245 19.06 33.23 19.17
CA ASP A 245 20.48 33.59 19.08
C ASP A 245 21.04 33.82 20.48
N LEU A 246 22.13 33.13 20.82
CA LEU A 246 22.88 33.31 22.07
C LEU A 246 24.07 34.25 21.91
N SER A 247 24.34 34.76 20.71
CA SER A 247 25.56 35.51 20.39
C SER A 247 25.47 37.03 20.60
N ASP A 248 24.33 37.57 21.06
CA ASP A 248 24.06 39.02 21.20
C ASP A 248 24.31 39.83 19.90
N GLN A 249 24.34 39.17 18.73
CA GLN A 249 24.63 39.79 17.43
C GLN A 249 23.40 40.32 16.69
N GLY A 250 22.22 40.29 17.32
CA GLY A 250 20.97 40.79 16.73
C GLY A 250 20.46 39.94 15.56
N ARG A 251 20.79 38.64 15.52
CA ARG A 251 20.25 37.71 14.51
C ARG A 251 18.83 37.34 14.90
N THR A 252 17.92 37.35 13.93
CA THR A 252 16.49 37.09 14.16
C THR A 252 15.95 36.02 13.23
N GLU A 253 14.80 35.43 13.59
CA GLU A 253 14.09 34.41 12.80
C GLU A 253 14.93 33.18 12.43
N ALA A 254 15.75 32.69 13.36
CA ALA A 254 16.50 31.46 13.13
C ALA A 254 15.58 30.24 13.16
N VAL A 255 15.59 29.43 12.09
CA VAL A 255 14.83 28.20 11.98
C VAL A 255 15.78 27.06 11.60
N PHE A 256 15.74 26.01 12.39
CA PHE A 256 16.47 24.77 12.12
C PHE A 256 15.52 23.76 11.49
N HIS A 257 15.69 23.54 10.19
CA HIS A 257 14.94 22.60 9.38
C HIS A 257 15.58 21.22 9.42
N LEU A 258 14.76 20.21 9.71
CA LEU A 258 15.22 18.83 9.79
C LEU A 258 14.33 17.93 8.94
N ASN A 259 14.92 17.27 7.96
CA ASN A 259 14.25 16.31 7.10
C ASN A 259 14.71 14.88 7.41
N GLY A 260 13.74 13.98 7.51
CA GLY A 260 13.98 12.59 7.84
C GLY A 260 12.91 11.65 7.32
N THR A 261 13.23 10.38 7.42
CA THR A 261 12.38 9.27 7.06
C THR A 261 12.39 8.27 8.20
N GLY A 262 11.31 7.54 8.42
CA GLY A 262 11.22 6.55 9.49
C GLY A 262 10.14 5.51 9.22
N SER A 263 10.07 4.52 10.09
CA SER A 263 8.97 3.55 10.10
C SER A 263 8.22 3.66 11.43
N TYR A 264 6.91 3.50 11.39
CA TYR A 264 6.03 3.49 12.56
C TYR A 264 5.21 2.21 12.55
N ASP A 265 5.35 1.42 13.60
CA ASP A 265 4.55 0.24 13.82
C ASP A 265 3.29 0.61 14.62
N VAL A 266 2.14 0.46 13.97
CA VAL A 266 0.83 0.84 14.54
C VAL A 266 0.40 -0.11 15.67
N GLU A 267 0.88 -1.35 15.70
CA GLU A 267 0.52 -2.28 16.79
C GLU A 267 1.29 -1.98 18.08
N SER A 268 2.59 -1.73 17.95
CA SER A 268 3.44 -1.45 19.10
C SER A 268 3.44 0.03 19.50
N GLY A 269 2.97 0.92 18.62
CA GLY A 269 3.01 2.36 18.80
C GLY A 269 4.43 2.92 18.81
N LYS A 270 5.39 2.22 18.18
CA LYS A 270 6.81 2.56 18.23
C LYS A 270 7.34 3.02 16.88
N TYR A 271 8.31 3.92 16.94
CA TYR A 271 9.10 4.34 15.79
C TYR A 271 10.35 3.47 15.66
N ASP A 272 10.56 2.90 14.49
CA ASP A 272 11.74 2.13 14.12
C ASP A 272 12.47 2.79 12.95
N GLU A 273 13.81 2.76 13.00
CA GLU A 273 14.73 3.25 11.97
C GLU A 273 14.44 4.68 11.45
N SER A 274 14.54 5.72 12.31
CA SER A 274 14.61 7.08 11.78
C SER A 274 15.95 7.31 11.07
N ARG A 275 15.89 7.46 9.75
CA ARG A 275 17.03 7.85 8.91
C ARG A 275 16.90 9.30 8.54
N PHE A 276 17.96 10.02 8.84
CA PHE A 276 18.09 11.43 8.58
C PHE A 276 18.61 11.68 7.14
N THR A 277 18.05 12.68 6.45
CA THR A 277 18.39 12.98 5.04
C THR A 277 18.96 14.39 4.81
N GLY A 278 18.69 15.39 5.67
CA GLY A 278 19.27 16.74 5.55
C GLY A 278 18.90 17.70 6.72
N GLN A 279 19.87 18.53 7.15
CA GLN A 279 19.75 19.53 8.23
C GLN A 279 20.08 20.87 7.58
N GLU A 280 19.22 21.86 7.74
CA GLU A 280 19.43 23.21 7.24
C GLU A 280 19.12 24.19 8.38
N LEU A 281 20.04 25.10 8.67
CA LEU A 281 19.85 26.19 9.61
C LEU A 281 19.81 27.50 8.82
N ASP A 282 18.65 28.15 8.86
CA ASP A 282 18.40 29.42 8.21
C ASP A 282 18.28 30.51 9.27
N PHE A 283 18.94 31.65 9.08
CA PHE A 283 18.84 32.80 9.98
C PHE A 283 19.07 34.13 9.25
N LEU A 284 18.49 35.21 9.78
CA LEU A 284 18.72 36.57 9.30
C LEU A 284 19.84 37.24 10.09
N LEU A 285 20.75 37.88 9.36
CA LEU A 285 21.80 38.74 9.91
C LEU A 285 21.24 40.15 10.18
N ALA A 286 21.92 40.92 11.03
CA ALA A 286 21.51 42.28 11.42
C ALA A 286 21.42 43.29 10.25
N ASP A 287 21.94 42.94 9.07
CA ASP A 287 21.86 43.73 7.83
C ASP A 287 20.68 43.33 6.93
N GLY A 288 19.87 42.34 7.34
CA GLY A 288 18.72 41.82 6.60
C GLY A 288 19.07 40.75 5.56
N THR A 289 20.32 40.28 5.50
CA THR A 289 20.71 39.18 4.60
C THR A 289 20.40 37.81 5.24
N THR A 290 19.87 36.89 4.43
CA THR A 290 19.63 35.50 4.81
C THR A 290 20.91 34.69 4.68
N SER A 291 21.27 33.96 5.74
CA SER A 291 22.37 33.02 5.76
C SER A 291 21.86 31.60 5.98
N GLN A 292 22.42 30.63 5.25
CA GLN A 292 22.04 29.22 5.32
C GLN A 292 23.26 28.36 5.64
N SER A 293 23.10 27.41 6.56
CA SER A 293 24.09 26.37 6.88
C SER A 293 23.46 24.99 6.69
N ALA A 294 23.93 24.23 5.71
CA ALA A 294 23.34 22.95 5.33
C ALA A 294 24.33 21.78 5.46
N ASN A 295 23.88 20.64 6.00
CA ASN A 295 24.58 19.37 5.99
C ASN A 295 23.73 18.30 5.28
N ILE A 296 24.23 17.80 4.14
CA ILE A 296 23.60 16.72 3.36
C ILE A 296 24.39 15.42 3.60
N ILE A 297 23.73 14.38 4.11
CA ILE A 297 24.36 13.07 4.35
C ILE A 297 23.84 12.06 3.31
N ILE A 298 24.70 11.63 2.37
CA ILE A 298 24.39 10.60 1.38
C ILE A 298 24.97 9.25 1.84
N GLY A 299 24.11 8.32 2.23
CA GLY A 299 24.51 6.95 2.59
C GLY A 299 24.78 6.08 1.37
N ALA A 300 26.04 5.74 1.09
CA ALA A 300 26.42 4.82 0.03
C ALA A 300 26.44 3.36 0.54
N ALA A 301 25.43 2.55 0.17
CA ALA A 301 25.35 1.15 0.57
C ALA A 301 25.92 0.19 -0.50
N SER A 302 27.15 -0.26 -0.27
CA SER A 302 27.73 -1.59 -0.61
C SER A 302 28.07 -1.99 -2.06
N ILE A 303 29.27 -2.59 -2.21
CA ILE A 303 29.78 -3.33 -3.38
C ILE A 303 29.29 -4.79 -3.31
N VAL A 304 28.83 -5.35 -4.45
CA VAL A 304 28.30 -6.73 -4.55
C VAL A 304 29.21 -7.60 -5.42
N ILE A 305 29.65 -8.76 -4.92
CA ILE A 305 30.31 -9.83 -5.68
C ILE A 305 29.41 -11.08 -5.65
N GLY A 306 28.68 -11.34 -6.74
CA GLY A 306 27.73 -12.45 -6.89
C GLY A 306 26.50 -12.10 -7.74
N HIS A 307 25.59 -13.05 -7.94
CA HIS A 307 24.25 -12.73 -8.48
C HIS A 307 23.47 -11.98 -7.38
N ARG A 308 23.05 -10.76 -7.69
CA ARG A 308 22.27 -9.92 -6.79
C ARG A 308 20.84 -10.41 -6.77
N ASP A 309 20.36 -10.85 -5.61
CA ASP A 309 18.92 -10.94 -5.35
C ASP A 309 18.38 -9.52 -5.25
N VAL A 310 17.61 -9.11 -6.26
CA VAL A 310 16.95 -7.81 -6.28
C VAL A 310 15.56 -7.99 -5.69
N ILE A 311 15.39 -7.56 -4.44
CA ILE A 311 14.08 -7.52 -3.77
C ILE A 311 13.40 -6.21 -4.17
N HIS A 312 12.18 -6.30 -4.70
CA HIS A 312 11.37 -5.14 -5.07
C HIS A 312 10.52 -4.70 -3.87
N SER A 313 10.72 -3.48 -3.37
CA SER A 313 9.94 -2.90 -2.26
C SER A 313 8.95 -1.85 -2.76
N VAL A 314 7.71 -1.90 -2.28
CA VAL A 314 6.59 -1.07 -2.74
C VAL A 314 6.11 -0.09 -1.66
N ARG A 315 5.84 1.18 -2.02
CA ARG A 315 5.42 2.26 -1.10
C ARG A 315 4.25 3.07 -1.68
N TYR A 316 3.20 3.35 -0.89
CA TYR A 316 2.03 4.15 -1.32
C TYR A 316 1.81 5.36 -0.41
N GLN A 317 1.70 6.56 -0.97
CA GLN A 317 1.49 7.80 -0.22
C GLN A 317 0.05 7.91 0.28
N LEU A 318 -0.13 8.20 1.56
CA LEU A 318 -1.38 8.62 2.16
C LEU A 318 -1.43 10.17 2.07
N THR A 319 -2.27 10.70 1.19
CA THR A 319 -2.46 12.15 0.99
C THR A 319 -3.39 12.75 2.05
N GLU A 320 -3.38 14.08 2.23
CA GLU A 320 -4.20 14.80 3.24
C GLU A 320 -5.71 14.55 3.12
N GLU A 321 -6.20 14.12 1.96
CA GLU A 321 -7.61 13.73 1.77
C GLU A 321 -7.95 12.37 2.41
N ASN A 322 -6.92 11.60 2.77
CA ASN A 322 -6.94 10.29 3.42
C ASN A 322 -6.17 10.28 4.77
N ARG A 323 -5.87 11.47 5.33
CA ARG A 323 -5.39 11.62 6.71
C ARG A 323 -6.51 11.36 7.71
#